data_AF-A0A1S1Y5D4-F1
#
_entry.id   AF-A0A1S1Y5D4-F1
#
_cell.length_a   1.000
_cell.length_b   1.000
_cell.length_c   1.000
_cell.angle_alpha   90.00
_cell.angle_beta   90.00
_cell.angle_gamma   90.00
#
_symmetry.space_group_name_H-M   'P 1'
#
loop_
_entity.id
_entity.type
_entity.pdbx_description
1 polymer ?
#
loop_
_entity_poly.entity_id
_entity_poly.type
_entity_poly.pdbx_seq_one_letter_code
_entity_poly.pdbx_strand_id
1 'polypeptide(L)'
;MLKNEAPWIPNIFQLSTGEVLLLNLFLSIIRDYDLSGGALENLSDIKGVVVIDEIDAHLHTSHQKEVLPDLIASFPNVQFIITTHSPLFLLGMEEKFGSNGIKIVNMPHGETVSASDFSEFTAAYEAFKQTNQHRQEIAEALKANSRPIVFVEGDYDIRYITKAAELLKKPYILDAIQLRDGTGFGNLDKIWRSYEIQLAELLPSKILLLYDCDTNKAAAEKGNLIKRVIPTNTSSPINIGIENLITSELISQLETSHPQFIDLTEVTTKRVRGQEVITPAKKTVNKDEKGNMCNWICANATADDFRSFSSVFDIIEETLLRQ
;
A
#
# COMPACT_ATOMS: atom_id res chain seq x y z
N MET A 1 5.99 -38.40 -5.18
CA MET A 1 6.52 -38.52 -3.80
C MET A 1 5.48 -39.25 -2.96
N LEU A 2 5.88 -40.23 -2.14
CA LEU A 2 4.97 -41.02 -1.28
C LEU A 2 4.95 -40.42 0.13
N LYS A 3 3.76 -40.30 0.73
CA LYS A 3 3.59 -40.04 2.16
C LYS A 3 2.67 -41.12 2.71
N ASN A 4 3.11 -41.87 3.72
CA ASN A 4 2.40 -43.03 4.25
C ASN A 4 2.01 -44.09 3.19
N GLU A 5 2.93 -44.41 2.29
CA GLU A 5 2.75 -45.43 1.23
C GLU A 5 1.63 -45.17 0.21
N ALA A 6 0.94 -44.02 0.31
CA ALA A 6 0.02 -43.52 -0.70
C ALA A 6 0.71 -42.45 -1.59
N PRO A 7 0.44 -42.42 -2.90
CA PRO A 7 0.91 -41.34 -3.76
C PRO A 7 0.30 -40.02 -3.29
N TRP A 8 1.13 -39.18 -2.68
CA TRP A 8 0.71 -37.89 -2.11
C TRP A 8 0.29 -36.92 -3.23
N ILE A 9 0.96 -37.01 -4.38
CA ILE A 9 0.59 -36.37 -5.64
C ILE A 9 0.68 -37.44 -6.73
N PRO A 10 -0.46 -37.89 -7.30
CA PRO A 10 -0.54 -38.92 -8.33
C PRO A 10 0.24 -38.58 -9.61
N ASN A 11 0.22 -37.32 -10.03
CA ASN A 11 0.98 -36.83 -11.19
C ASN A 11 1.14 -35.30 -11.14
N ILE A 12 2.08 -34.78 -11.95
CA ILE A 12 2.42 -33.35 -12.04
C ILE A 12 1.24 -32.46 -12.46
N PHE A 13 0.20 -33.02 -13.09
CA PHE A 13 -0.99 -32.29 -13.51
C PHE A 13 -1.96 -31.97 -12.36
N GLN A 14 -1.69 -32.47 -11.16
CA GLN A 14 -2.48 -32.15 -9.96
C GLN A 14 -1.87 -31.04 -9.10
N LEU A 15 -0.80 -30.40 -9.57
CA LEU A 15 -0.26 -29.21 -8.92
C LEU A 15 -1.22 -28.02 -9.07
N SER A 16 -1.38 -27.26 -7.99
CA SER A 16 -2.05 -25.96 -8.03
C SER A 16 -1.30 -24.99 -8.94
N THR A 17 -1.98 -23.95 -9.42
CA THR A 17 -1.37 -22.91 -10.28
C THR A 17 -0.12 -22.31 -9.64
N GLY A 18 -0.11 -22.09 -8.33
CA GLY A 18 1.06 -21.55 -7.63
C GLY A 18 2.22 -22.54 -7.54
N GLU A 19 1.95 -23.82 -7.30
CA GLU A 19 3.00 -24.86 -7.29
C GLU A 19 3.62 -25.06 -8.69
N VAL A 20 2.79 -25.02 -9.74
CA VAL A 20 3.28 -25.05 -11.13
C VAL A 20 4.19 -23.86 -11.42
N LEU A 21 3.85 -22.67 -10.92
CA LEU A 21 4.65 -21.46 -11.13
C LEU A 21 6.01 -21.55 -10.44
N LEU A 22 6.05 -22.02 -9.18
CA LEU A 22 7.30 -22.27 -8.44
C LEU A 22 8.18 -23.31 -9.15
N LEU A 23 7.58 -24.40 -9.62
CA LEU A 23 8.29 -25.44 -10.35
C LEU A 23 8.84 -24.92 -11.69
N ASN A 24 8.04 -24.13 -12.42
CA ASN A 24 8.48 -23.53 -13.67
C ASN A 24 9.63 -22.54 -13.47
N LEU A 25 9.61 -21.77 -12.38
CA LEU A 25 10.72 -20.87 -12.04
C LEU A 25 12.00 -21.67 -11.78
N PHE A 26 11.93 -22.70 -10.94
CA PHE A 26 13.05 -23.60 -10.65
C PHE A 26 13.65 -24.21 -11.92
N LEU A 27 12.79 -24.82 -12.75
CA LEU A 27 13.21 -25.51 -13.96
C LEU A 27 13.75 -24.56 -15.03
N SER A 28 13.18 -23.35 -15.15
CA SER A 28 13.67 -22.34 -16.09
C SER A 28 15.09 -21.91 -15.75
N ILE A 29 15.40 -21.64 -14.48
CA ILE A 29 16.74 -21.24 -14.05
C ILE A 29 17.77 -22.33 -14.37
N ILE A 30 17.46 -23.59 -14.04
CA ILE A 30 18.35 -24.73 -14.32
C ILE A 30 18.56 -24.90 -15.82
N ARG A 31 17.47 -24.89 -16.59
CA ARG A 31 17.51 -25.07 -18.04
C ARG A 31 18.33 -23.98 -18.71
N ASP A 32 18.13 -22.73 -18.33
CA ASP A 32 18.80 -21.60 -18.98
C ASP A 32 20.30 -21.58 -18.64
N TYR A 33 20.68 -22.04 -17.43
CA TYR A 33 22.10 -22.25 -17.09
C TYR A 33 22.74 -23.40 -17.88
N ASP A 34 22.05 -24.54 -18.01
CA ASP A 34 22.52 -25.68 -18.81
C ASP A 34 22.74 -25.29 -20.29
N LEU A 35 21.79 -24.53 -20.86
CA LEU A 35 21.89 -23.99 -22.22
C LEU A 35 23.06 -23.01 -22.41
N SER A 36 23.57 -22.40 -21.33
CA SER A 36 24.75 -21.54 -21.38
C SER A 36 26.08 -22.34 -21.51
N GLY A 37 26.02 -23.67 -21.43
CA GLY A 37 27.19 -24.55 -21.44
C GLY A 37 27.86 -24.68 -20.06
N GLY A 38 27.15 -24.32 -18.99
CA GLY A 38 27.62 -24.47 -17.61
C GLY A 38 27.56 -25.93 -17.16
N ALA A 39 28.61 -26.42 -16.50
CA ALA A 39 28.56 -27.71 -15.83
C ALA A 39 27.65 -27.60 -14.60
N LEU A 40 26.67 -28.51 -14.49
CA LEU A 40 25.67 -28.51 -13.44
C LEU A 40 25.81 -29.79 -12.59
N GLU A 41 26.58 -29.69 -11.50
CA GLU A 41 26.68 -30.75 -10.49
C GLU A 41 25.83 -30.43 -9.26
N ASN A 42 25.76 -29.14 -8.89
CA ASN A 42 25.00 -28.63 -7.76
C ASN A 42 24.28 -27.32 -8.13
N LEU A 43 23.22 -26.96 -7.42
CA LEU A 43 22.51 -25.69 -7.62
C LEU A 43 23.40 -24.46 -7.33
N SER A 44 24.42 -24.62 -6.49
CA SER A 44 25.43 -23.59 -6.24
C SER A 44 26.30 -23.28 -7.46
N ASP A 45 26.37 -24.15 -8.46
CA ASP A 45 27.16 -23.91 -9.66
C ASP A 45 26.48 -22.86 -10.56
N ILE A 46 25.16 -22.77 -10.47
CA ILE A 46 24.35 -21.84 -11.23
C ILE A 46 24.65 -20.42 -10.77
N LYS A 47 25.06 -19.59 -11.72
CA LYS A 47 25.40 -18.18 -11.52
C LYS A 47 24.82 -17.33 -12.64
N GLY A 48 24.47 -16.10 -12.31
CA GLY A 48 23.94 -15.16 -13.30
C GLY A 48 23.00 -14.15 -12.69
N VAL A 49 22.23 -13.49 -13.56
CA VAL A 49 21.19 -12.53 -13.17
C VAL A 49 19.85 -13.06 -13.65
N VAL A 50 18.88 -13.14 -12.74
CA VAL A 50 17.51 -13.56 -13.03
C VAL A 50 16.59 -12.37 -12.77
N VAL A 51 15.83 -11.98 -13.79
CA VAL A 51 14.86 -10.89 -13.70
C VAL A 51 13.46 -11.48 -13.72
N ILE A 52 12.64 -11.14 -12.73
CA ILE A 52 11.29 -11.68 -12.60
C ILE A 52 10.32 -10.53 -12.38
N ASP A 53 9.31 -10.47 -13.23
CA ASP A 53 8.21 -9.53 -13.06
C ASP A 53 7.06 -10.22 -12.31
N GLU A 54 6.46 -9.52 -11.34
CA GLU A 54 5.33 -9.95 -10.51
C GLU A 54 5.51 -11.37 -9.94
N ILE A 55 6.61 -11.62 -9.21
CA ILE A 55 6.95 -12.98 -8.73
C ILE A 55 5.86 -13.62 -7.86
N ASP A 56 5.05 -12.80 -7.20
CA ASP A 56 4.00 -13.20 -6.27
C ASP A 56 2.66 -13.48 -6.95
N ALA A 57 2.55 -13.25 -8.27
CA ALA A 57 1.33 -13.47 -9.03
C ALA A 57 0.83 -14.91 -8.88
N HIS A 58 -0.46 -15.05 -8.53
CA HIS A 58 -1.13 -16.35 -8.35
C HIS A 58 -0.54 -17.28 -7.27
N LEU A 59 0.39 -16.79 -6.44
CA LEU A 59 0.91 -17.55 -5.30
C LEU A 59 0.02 -17.33 -4.07
N HIS A 60 -0.23 -18.42 -3.35
CA HIS A 60 -0.85 -18.34 -2.03
C HIS A 60 0.10 -17.61 -1.06
N THR A 61 -0.45 -16.91 -0.07
CA THR A 61 0.31 -16.07 0.88
C THR A 61 1.43 -16.84 1.59
N SER A 62 1.20 -18.10 1.93
CA SER A 62 2.23 -18.99 2.50
C SER A 62 3.38 -19.29 1.55
N HIS A 63 3.11 -19.46 0.25
CA HIS A 63 4.16 -19.65 -0.75
C HIS A 63 4.97 -18.37 -0.96
N GLN A 64 4.32 -17.20 -0.92
CA GLN A 64 5.00 -15.92 -1.03
C GLN A 64 5.96 -15.68 0.15
N LYS A 65 5.53 -15.93 1.39
CA LYS A 65 6.38 -15.69 2.56
C LYS A 65 7.44 -16.77 2.81
N GLU A 66 7.12 -18.04 2.58
CA GLU A 66 7.97 -19.15 3.04
C GLU A 66 8.70 -19.83 1.88
N VAL A 67 7.95 -20.34 0.91
CA VAL A 67 8.50 -21.23 -0.14
C VAL A 67 9.33 -20.48 -1.17
N LEU A 68 8.90 -19.27 -1.56
CA LEU A 68 9.56 -18.50 -2.60
C LEU A 68 10.94 -17.96 -2.14
N PRO A 69 11.11 -17.41 -0.92
CA PRO A 69 12.44 -17.08 -0.40
C PRO A 69 13.37 -18.30 -0.28
N ASP A 70 12.85 -19.47 0.10
CA ASP A 70 13.63 -20.72 0.17
C ASP A 70 14.12 -21.17 -1.23
N LEU A 71 13.26 -21.05 -2.24
CA LEU A 71 13.59 -21.33 -3.63
C LEU A 71 14.72 -20.41 -4.12
N ILE A 72 14.61 -19.10 -3.85
CA ILE A 72 15.65 -18.12 -4.21
C ILE A 72 16.96 -18.44 -3.49
N ALA A 73 16.91 -18.79 -2.20
CA ALA A 73 18.08 -19.13 -1.40
C ALA A 73 18.80 -20.40 -1.88
N SER A 74 18.12 -21.24 -2.67
CA SER A 74 18.71 -22.45 -3.27
C SER A 74 19.70 -22.13 -4.40
N PHE A 75 19.72 -20.89 -4.90
CA PHE A 75 20.62 -20.40 -5.96
C PHE A 75 21.54 -19.29 -5.44
N PRO A 76 22.50 -19.59 -4.55
CA PRO A 76 23.26 -18.59 -3.80
C PRO A 76 24.15 -17.68 -4.67
N ASN A 77 24.50 -18.11 -5.88
CA ASN A 77 25.35 -17.37 -6.81
C ASN A 77 24.56 -16.64 -7.92
N VAL A 78 23.24 -16.59 -7.79
CA VAL A 78 22.35 -15.86 -8.71
C VAL A 78 21.92 -14.54 -8.07
N GLN A 79 22.07 -13.45 -8.81
CA GLN A 79 21.47 -12.16 -8.45
C GLN A 79 20.04 -12.11 -8.97
N PHE A 80 19.08 -11.90 -8.07
CA PHE A 80 17.68 -11.75 -8.43
C PHE A 80 17.28 -10.27 -8.48
N ILE A 81 16.62 -9.86 -9.57
CA ILE A 81 15.97 -8.56 -9.71
C ILE A 81 14.48 -8.84 -9.89
N ILE A 82 13.69 -8.51 -8.87
CA ILE A 82 12.32 -8.98 -8.74
C ILE A 82 11.40 -7.78 -8.55
N THR A 83 10.28 -7.76 -9.26
CA THR A 83 9.14 -6.90 -8.91
C THR A 83 8.10 -7.72 -8.14
N THR A 84 7.47 -7.08 -7.15
CA THR A 84 6.46 -7.75 -6.33
C THR A 84 5.42 -6.75 -5.82
N HIS A 85 4.19 -7.25 -5.67
CA HIS A 85 3.10 -6.52 -5.02
C HIS A 85 2.84 -6.98 -3.59
N SER A 86 3.52 -8.03 -3.12
CA SER A 86 3.24 -8.67 -1.84
C SER A 86 4.17 -8.20 -0.73
N PRO A 87 3.65 -7.48 0.29
CA PRO A 87 4.42 -7.21 1.51
C PRO A 87 4.92 -8.48 2.19
N LEU A 88 4.15 -9.58 2.13
CA LEU A 88 4.50 -10.85 2.76
C LEU A 88 5.74 -11.50 2.14
N PHE A 89 5.94 -11.35 0.83
CA PHE A 89 7.15 -11.79 0.16
C PHE A 89 8.37 -10.98 0.63
N LEU A 90 8.26 -9.65 0.73
CA LEU A 90 9.34 -8.79 1.22
C LEU A 90 9.79 -9.17 2.64
N LEU A 91 8.82 -9.46 3.51
CA LEU A 91 9.08 -9.91 4.88
C LEU A 91 9.78 -11.28 4.91
N GLY A 92 9.28 -12.25 4.13
CA GLY A 92 9.92 -13.57 4.02
C GLY A 92 11.35 -13.50 3.50
N MET A 93 11.60 -12.58 2.55
CA MET A 93 12.95 -12.30 2.05
C MET A 93 13.86 -11.72 3.14
N GLU A 94 13.38 -10.78 3.97
CA GLU A 94 14.18 -10.25 5.07
C GLU A 94 14.45 -11.31 6.15
N GLU A 95 13.46 -12.14 6.50
CA GLU A 95 13.65 -13.26 7.43
C GLU A 95 14.71 -14.25 6.92
N LYS A 96 14.71 -14.52 5.60
CA LYS A 96 15.61 -15.51 4.99
C LYS A 96 17.04 -14.99 4.77
N PHE A 97 17.19 -13.73 4.34
CA PHE A 97 18.46 -13.16 3.88
C PHE A 97 19.01 -12.07 4.82
N GLY A 98 18.23 -11.60 5.78
CA GLY A 98 18.54 -10.46 6.63
C GLY A 98 18.50 -9.12 5.89
N SER A 99 18.48 -8.02 6.64
CA SER A 99 18.36 -6.65 6.11
C SER A 99 19.49 -6.25 5.15
N ASN A 100 20.67 -6.86 5.30
CA ASN A 100 21.84 -6.60 4.43
C ASN A 100 21.87 -7.50 3.19
N GLY A 101 21.07 -8.58 3.16
CA GLY A 101 21.03 -9.52 2.05
C GLY A 101 20.04 -9.13 0.94
N ILE A 102 19.22 -8.11 1.17
CA ILE A 102 18.22 -7.62 0.21
C ILE A 102 18.29 -6.11 0.08
N LYS A 103 17.83 -5.61 -1.07
CA LYS A 103 17.59 -4.18 -1.28
C LYS A 103 16.18 -4.02 -1.84
N ILE A 104 15.34 -3.32 -1.10
CA ILE A 104 13.95 -3.05 -1.51
C ILE A 104 13.88 -1.62 -2.03
N VAL A 105 13.33 -1.47 -3.24
CA VAL A 105 13.20 -0.18 -3.91
C VAL A 105 11.74 0.02 -4.28
N ASN A 106 11.13 1.09 -3.76
CA ASN A 106 9.79 1.51 -4.11
C ASN A 106 9.81 2.29 -5.44
N MET A 107 8.85 1.97 -6.31
CA MET A 107 8.72 2.55 -7.65
C MET A 107 7.46 3.43 -7.72
N PRO A 108 7.46 4.52 -8.53
CA PRO A 108 8.44 4.86 -9.56
C PRO A 108 9.61 5.71 -9.06
N HIS A 109 9.56 6.19 -7.82
CA HIS A 109 10.50 7.22 -7.32
C HIS A 109 11.90 6.67 -6.97
N GLY A 110 12.06 5.36 -6.85
CA GLY A 110 13.36 4.74 -6.60
C GLY A 110 13.82 4.81 -5.14
N GLU A 111 12.90 5.03 -4.21
CA GLU A 111 13.18 5.18 -2.80
C GLU A 111 13.48 3.84 -2.15
N THR A 112 14.49 3.77 -1.28
CA THR A 112 14.80 2.53 -0.55
C THR A 112 13.91 2.43 0.67
N VAL A 113 13.23 1.30 0.83
CA VAL A 113 12.35 1.01 1.98
C VAL A 113 12.90 -0.18 2.77
N SER A 114 12.49 -0.32 4.03
CA SER A 114 12.87 -1.44 4.90
C SER A 114 11.72 -2.43 5.00
N ALA A 115 12.01 -3.73 5.14
CA ALA A 115 10.94 -4.70 5.38
C ALA A 115 10.31 -4.55 6.78
N SER A 116 11.01 -3.89 7.73
CA SER A 116 10.44 -3.45 9.00
C SER A 116 9.25 -2.50 8.86
N ASP A 117 9.15 -1.76 7.74
CA ASP A 117 8.01 -0.89 7.48
C ASP A 117 6.70 -1.69 7.33
N PHE A 118 6.79 -3.01 7.16
CA PHE A 118 5.66 -3.94 7.00
C PHE A 118 5.47 -4.87 8.23
N SER A 119 6.06 -4.56 9.38
CA SER A 119 6.06 -5.45 10.57
C SER A 119 4.66 -5.86 11.07
N GLU A 120 3.66 -4.99 10.90
CA GLU A 120 2.27 -5.22 11.26
C GLU A 120 1.63 -6.33 10.42
N PHE A 121 2.10 -6.52 9.18
CA PHE A 121 1.65 -7.57 8.28
C PHE A 121 2.15 -8.95 8.75
N THR A 122 3.35 -9.02 9.35
CA THR A 122 3.87 -10.24 9.98
C THR A 122 2.99 -10.69 11.14
N ALA A 123 2.65 -9.76 12.04
CA ALA A 123 1.84 -10.08 13.21
C ALA A 123 0.47 -10.66 12.83
N ALA A 124 -0.17 -10.12 11.80
CA ALA A 124 -1.44 -10.61 11.29
C ALA A 124 -1.32 -12.01 10.63
N TYR A 125 -0.26 -12.23 9.85
CA TYR A 125 0.00 -13.52 9.21
C TYR A 125 0.36 -14.62 10.24
N GLU A 126 1.16 -14.30 11.25
CA GLU A 126 1.51 -15.26 12.31
C GLU A 126 0.28 -15.65 13.14
N ALA A 127 -0.58 -14.68 13.49
CA ALA A 127 -1.86 -14.96 14.12
C ALA A 127 -2.73 -15.88 13.24
N PHE A 128 -2.71 -15.71 11.92
CA PHE A 128 -3.41 -16.59 10.98
C PHE A 128 -2.86 -18.01 10.95
N LYS A 129 -1.53 -18.21 11.04
CA LYS A 129 -0.92 -19.53 10.94
C LYS A 129 -1.16 -20.43 12.17
N GLN A 130 -1.40 -19.84 13.35
CA GLN A 130 -1.48 -20.60 14.60
C GLN A 130 -2.91 -21.02 15.01
N THR A 131 -3.01 -22.07 15.83
CA THR A 131 -4.27 -22.66 16.33
C THR A 131 -5.07 -21.70 17.21
N ASN A 132 -6.39 -21.97 17.32
CA ASN A 132 -7.40 -21.09 17.94
C ASN A 132 -7.05 -20.51 19.33
N GLN A 133 -6.33 -21.25 20.18
CA GLN A 133 -6.04 -20.84 21.56
C GLN A 133 -4.88 -19.83 21.65
N HIS A 134 -3.82 -20.01 20.85
CA HIS A 134 -2.68 -19.09 20.84
C HIS A 134 -2.95 -17.83 19.99
N ARG A 135 -3.86 -17.94 19.02
CA ARG A 135 -4.37 -16.80 18.25
C ARG A 135 -5.06 -15.78 19.16
N GLN A 136 -5.76 -16.21 20.22
CA GLN A 136 -6.35 -15.31 21.21
C GLN A 136 -5.28 -14.64 22.09
N GLU A 137 -4.30 -15.40 22.60
CA GLU A 137 -3.23 -14.87 23.46
C GLU A 137 -2.35 -13.84 22.72
N ILE A 138 -1.97 -14.11 21.46
CA ILE A 138 -1.22 -13.17 20.62
C ILE A 138 -2.09 -11.96 20.25
N ALA A 139 -3.37 -12.16 19.89
CA ALA A 139 -4.27 -11.06 19.61
C ALA A 139 -4.48 -10.15 20.84
N GLU A 140 -4.54 -10.71 22.05
CA GLU A 140 -4.63 -9.95 23.30
C GLU A 140 -3.33 -9.20 23.62
N ALA A 141 -2.17 -9.84 23.42
CA ALA A 141 -0.86 -9.20 23.59
C ALA A 141 -0.62 -8.04 22.59
N LEU A 142 -1.09 -8.20 21.34
CA LEU A 142 -1.00 -7.17 20.31
C LEU A 142 -2.03 -6.04 20.54
N LYS A 143 -3.27 -6.37 20.95
CA LYS A 143 -4.33 -5.39 21.28
C LYS A 143 -3.95 -4.45 22.42
N ALA A 144 -3.13 -4.91 23.36
CA ALA A 144 -2.77 -4.11 24.54
C ALA A 144 -1.99 -2.83 24.20
N ASN A 145 -1.40 -2.72 23.00
CA ASN A 145 -0.56 -1.56 22.62
C ASN A 145 -0.75 -1.04 21.18
N SER A 146 -1.58 -1.65 20.34
CA SER A 146 -1.75 -1.21 18.95
C SER A 146 -2.84 -0.15 18.79
N ARG A 147 -2.42 1.12 18.68
CA ARG A 147 -3.31 2.20 18.22
C ARG A 147 -3.73 1.91 16.76
N PRO A 148 -5.03 2.04 16.40
CA PRO A 148 -5.51 1.90 15.03
C PRO A 148 -4.68 2.72 14.04
N ILE A 149 -4.49 2.21 12.83
CA ILE A 149 -3.67 2.85 11.79
C ILE A 149 -4.59 3.47 10.75
N VAL A 150 -4.28 4.69 10.32
CA VAL A 150 -4.90 5.36 9.18
C VAL A 150 -3.83 5.56 8.11
N PHE A 151 -3.95 4.84 7.00
CA PHE A 151 -3.14 5.09 5.81
C PHE A 151 -3.84 6.12 4.92
N VAL A 152 -3.09 7.12 4.48
CA VAL A 152 -3.52 8.18 3.55
C VAL A 152 -2.76 8.06 2.23
N GLU A 153 -3.18 8.77 1.18
CA GLU A 153 -2.59 8.66 -0.16
C GLU A 153 -1.18 9.26 -0.25
N GLY A 154 -0.88 10.29 0.55
CA GLY A 154 0.44 10.93 0.56
C GLY A 154 0.83 11.64 1.86
N ASP A 155 2.09 12.07 1.93
CA ASP A 155 2.68 12.78 3.07
C ASP A 155 1.99 14.13 3.35
N TYR A 156 1.57 14.86 2.31
CA TYR A 156 0.83 16.11 2.46
C TYR A 156 -0.49 15.94 3.22
N ASP A 157 -1.17 14.81 3.04
CA ASP A 157 -2.43 14.50 3.71
C ASP A 157 -2.22 14.41 5.21
N ILE A 158 -1.16 13.72 5.64
CA ILE A 158 -0.77 13.61 7.05
C ILE A 158 -0.59 15.02 7.64
N ARG A 159 0.09 15.90 6.91
CA ARG A 159 0.38 17.26 7.37
C ARG A 159 -0.88 18.11 7.48
N TYR A 160 -1.76 18.06 6.48
CA TYR A 160 -3.04 18.75 6.52
C TYR A 160 -3.95 18.22 7.64
N ILE A 161 -4.07 16.90 7.80
CA ILE A 161 -4.86 16.28 8.87
C ILE A 161 -4.28 16.66 10.24
N THR A 162 -2.96 16.64 10.38
CA THR A 162 -2.29 17.04 11.63
C THR A 162 -2.60 18.50 11.97
N LYS A 163 -2.47 19.40 11.00
CA LYS A 163 -2.77 20.81 11.21
C LYS A 163 -4.25 21.06 11.49
N ALA A 164 -5.13 20.36 10.77
CA ALA A 164 -6.57 20.43 10.98
C ALA A 164 -6.95 19.98 12.39
N ALA A 165 -6.32 18.91 12.91
CA ALA A 165 -6.61 18.42 14.26
C ALA A 165 -6.23 19.45 15.34
N GLU A 166 -5.10 20.14 15.16
CA GLU A 166 -4.68 21.24 16.03
C GLU A 166 -5.72 22.39 15.99
N LEU A 167 -6.03 22.89 14.80
CA LEU A 167 -6.88 24.06 14.60
C LEU A 167 -8.36 23.80 14.98
N LEU A 168 -8.86 22.60 14.72
CA LEU A 168 -10.22 22.18 15.06
C LEU A 168 -10.34 21.61 16.48
N LYS A 169 -9.29 21.69 17.29
CA LYS A 169 -9.27 21.22 18.69
C LYS A 169 -9.60 19.73 18.84
N LYS A 170 -9.12 18.91 17.91
CA LYS A 170 -9.23 17.44 17.89
C LYS A 170 -7.87 16.69 18.01
N PRO A 171 -6.88 17.15 18.81
CA PRO A 171 -5.59 16.46 18.90
C PRO A 171 -5.72 15.04 19.49
N TYR A 172 -6.73 14.80 20.32
CA TYR A 172 -7.02 13.47 20.90
C TYR A 172 -7.22 12.38 19.85
N ILE A 173 -7.66 12.73 18.64
CA ILE A 173 -7.80 11.77 17.54
C ILE A 173 -6.42 11.28 17.11
N LEU A 174 -5.47 12.18 16.94
CA LEU A 174 -4.08 11.84 16.57
C LEU A 174 -3.38 11.04 17.67
N ASP A 175 -3.71 11.32 18.94
CA ASP A 175 -3.18 10.54 20.06
C ASP A 175 -3.73 9.11 20.05
N ALA A 176 -4.96 8.91 19.58
CA ALA A 176 -5.64 7.62 19.53
C ALA A 176 -5.29 6.76 18.31
N ILE A 177 -4.71 7.34 17.25
CA ILE A 177 -4.38 6.62 16.01
C ILE A 177 -2.89 6.72 15.63
N GLN A 178 -2.50 6.03 14.57
CA GLN A 178 -1.24 6.22 13.87
C GLN A 178 -1.54 6.65 12.43
N LEU A 179 -1.07 7.83 12.01
CA LEU A 179 -1.13 8.25 10.61
C LEU A 179 0.10 7.74 9.86
N ARG A 180 -0.11 7.14 8.69
CA ARG A 180 0.96 6.60 7.84
C ARG A 180 0.70 6.97 6.39
N ASP A 181 1.77 7.19 5.65
CA ASP A 181 1.70 7.41 4.21
C ASP A 181 1.58 6.06 3.51
N GLY A 182 0.58 5.92 2.63
CA GLY A 182 0.37 4.75 1.80
C GLY A 182 1.34 4.63 0.62
N THR A 183 2.03 5.70 0.21
CA THR A 183 3.00 5.67 -0.91
C THR A 183 4.17 4.73 -0.63
N GLY A 184 4.68 4.70 0.61
CA GLY A 184 5.75 3.79 1.06
C GLY A 184 5.39 2.31 0.94
N PHE A 185 4.09 2.01 0.87
CA PHE A 185 3.52 0.66 0.72
C PHE A 185 3.10 0.36 -0.72
N GLY A 186 3.50 1.22 -1.66
CA GLY A 186 3.15 1.12 -3.06
C GLY A 186 1.70 1.47 -3.37
N ASN A 187 1.05 2.28 -2.51
CA ASN A 187 -0.34 2.78 -2.52
C ASN A 187 -1.36 1.97 -1.71
N LEU A 188 -2.49 2.62 -1.41
CA LEU A 188 -3.59 2.04 -0.63
C LEU A 188 -4.24 0.83 -1.31
N ASP A 189 -4.31 0.82 -2.65
CA ASP A 189 -4.88 -0.32 -3.39
C ASP A 189 -4.08 -1.61 -3.18
N LYS A 190 -2.76 -1.52 -3.04
CA LYS A 190 -1.92 -2.69 -2.75
C LYS A 190 -2.22 -3.24 -1.37
N ILE A 191 -2.29 -2.37 -0.36
CA ILE A 191 -2.67 -2.77 1.01
C ILE A 191 -4.07 -3.42 1.01
N TRP A 192 -5.03 -2.87 0.27
CA TRP A 192 -6.38 -3.46 0.19
C TRP A 192 -6.41 -4.86 -0.45
N ARG A 193 -5.55 -5.11 -1.44
CA ARG A 193 -5.50 -6.37 -2.19
C ARG A 193 -4.70 -7.47 -1.49
N SER A 194 -3.66 -7.11 -0.74
CA SER A 194 -2.79 -8.09 -0.07
C SER A 194 -3.50 -8.90 1.01
N TYR A 195 -4.63 -8.40 1.53
CA TYR A 195 -5.41 -9.10 2.55
C TYR A 195 -6.64 -9.80 1.99
N GLU A 196 -6.63 -11.12 2.14
CA GLU A 196 -7.85 -11.92 2.14
C GLU A 196 -8.70 -11.56 3.37
N ILE A 197 -10.02 -11.77 3.28
CA ILE A 197 -10.97 -11.44 4.35
C ILE A 197 -10.54 -12.07 5.68
N GLN A 198 -10.10 -13.33 5.63
CA GLN A 198 -9.71 -14.11 6.82
C GLN A 198 -8.44 -13.56 7.49
N LEU A 199 -7.50 -13.00 6.72
CA LEU A 199 -6.30 -12.35 7.26
C LEU A 199 -6.64 -10.97 7.83
N ALA A 200 -7.55 -10.24 7.17
CA ALA A 200 -7.97 -8.93 7.59
C ALA A 200 -8.76 -8.95 8.92
N GLU A 201 -9.52 -10.01 9.20
CA GLU A 201 -10.19 -10.22 10.49
C GLU A 201 -9.21 -10.46 11.65
N LEU A 202 -7.98 -10.87 11.34
CA LEU A 202 -6.95 -11.20 12.34
C LEU A 202 -5.99 -10.06 12.60
N LEU A 203 -6.16 -8.92 11.92
CA LEU A 203 -5.38 -7.72 12.23
C LEU A 203 -5.61 -7.32 13.69
N PRO A 204 -4.54 -7.01 14.44
CA PRO A 204 -4.63 -6.76 15.89
C PRO A 204 -5.41 -5.48 16.23
N SER A 205 -5.42 -4.52 15.31
CA SER A 205 -6.17 -3.26 15.40
C SER A 205 -6.84 -2.98 14.06
N LYS A 206 -7.86 -2.13 14.09
CA LYS A 206 -8.47 -1.63 12.85
C LYS A 206 -7.44 -0.83 12.04
N ILE A 207 -7.43 -1.04 10.73
CA ILE A 207 -6.65 -0.29 9.75
C ILE A 207 -7.66 0.40 8.83
N LEU A 208 -7.60 1.73 8.75
CA LEU A 208 -8.37 2.53 7.80
C LEU A 208 -7.48 2.93 6.63
N LEU A 209 -7.91 2.60 5.42
CA LEU A 209 -7.37 3.14 4.18
C LEU A 209 -8.28 4.32 3.77
N LEU A 210 -7.75 5.54 3.89
CA LEU A 210 -8.47 6.77 3.58
C LEU A 210 -8.01 7.31 2.23
N TYR A 211 -8.88 7.18 1.23
CA TYR A 211 -8.61 7.57 -0.15
C TYR A 211 -9.06 8.99 -0.44
N ASP A 212 -8.38 9.66 -1.37
CA ASP A 212 -8.77 10.96 -1.90
C ASP A 212 -10.11 10.93 -2.66
N CYS A 213 -10.76 12.08 -2.76
CA CYS A 213 -12.11 12.21 -3.32
C CYS A 213 -12.20 11.87 -4.82
N ASP A 214 -11.09 11.94 -5.57
CA ASP A 214 -11.04 11.71 -7.02
C ASP A 214 -10.73 10.25 -7.41
N THR A 215 -10.52 9.37 -6.43
CA THR A 215 -10.10 7.98 -6.65
C THR A 215 -11.22 7.06 -7.18
N ASN A 216 -12.47 7.52 -7.25
CA ASN A 216 -13.66 6.77 -7.68
C ASN A 216 -13.82 5.41 -6.97
N LYS A 217 -13.41 5.31 -5.70
CA LYS A 217 -13.53 4.07 -4.92
C LYS A 217 -14.88 4.03 -4.18
N ALA A 218 -15.42 2.82 -4.01
CA ALA A 218 -16.56 2.59 -3.12
C ALA A 218 -16.07 2.22 -1.72
N ALA A 219 -16.70 2.76 -0.67
CA ALA A 219 -16.44 2.34 0.70
C ALA A 219 -16.66 0.83 0.88
N ALA A 220 -15.79 0.16 1.64
CA ALA A 220 -15.85 -1.28 1.85
C ALA A 220 -15.14 -1.66 3.16
N GLU A 221 -15.42 -2.87 3.66
CA GLU A 221 -14.80 -3.42 4.87
C GLU A 221 -14.46 -4.89 4.66
N LYS A 222 -13.29 -5.29 5.16
CA LYS A 222 -12.81 -6.67 5.25
C LYS A 222 -12.32 -6.90 6.67
N GLY A 223 -13.19 -7.37 7.57
CA GLY A 223 -12.82 -7.51 8.98
C GLY A 223 -12.32 -6.19 9.58
N ASN A 224 -11.08 -6.17 10.08
CA ASN A 224 -10.46 -4.99 10.66
C ASN A 224 -9.80 -4.07 9.62
N LEU A 225 -9.77 -4.43 8.33
CA LEU A 225 -9.32 -3.55 7.24
C LEU A 225 -10.51 -2.81 6.63
N ILE A 226 -10.54 -1.49 6.79
CA ILE A 226 -11.64 -0.61 6.41
C ILE A 226 -11.17 0.32 5.30
N LYS A 227 -12.00 0.50 4.28
CA LYS A 227 -11.77 1.46 3.20
C LYS A 227 -12.83 2.55 3.21
N ARG A 228 -12.38 3.81 3.17
CA ARG A 228 -13.23 5.01 3.06
C ARG A 228 -12.63 6.00 2.06
N VAL A 229 -13.48 6.91 1.60
CA VAL A 229 -13.11 7.95 0.63
C VAL A 229 -13.49 9.29 1.23
N ILE A 230 -12.59 10.26 1.11
CA ILE A 230 -12.84 11.65 1.52
C ILE A 230 -14.00 12.20 0.66
N PRO A 231 -15.02 12.80 1.27
CA PRO A 231 -16.15 13.33 0.52
C PRO A 231 -15.73 14.53 -0.35
N THR A 232 -16.26 14.57 -1.57
CA THR A 232 -16.09 15.71 -2.47
C THR A 232 -16.79 16.95 -1.89
N ASN A 233 -16.07 18.06 -1.81
CA ASN A 233 -16.60 19.34 -1.37
C ASN A 233 -17.02 20.16 -2.59
N THR A 234 -18.32 20.20 -2.86
CA THR A 234 -18.87 20.91 -4.04
C THR A 234 -18.66 22.42 -4.02
N SER A 235 -18.31 22.99 -2.86
CA SER A 235 -18.01 24.42 -2.72
C SER A 235 -16.54 24.73 -3.00
N SER A 236 -15.66 23.73 -3.01
CA SER A 236 -14.24 23.95 -3.27
C SER A 236 -13.97 24.11 -4.78
N PRO A 237 -13.13 25.07 -5.18
CA PRO A 237 -12.66 25.18 -6.56
C PRO A 237 -11.72 24.04 -6.97
N ILE A 238 -11.16 23.31 -6.01
CA ILE A 238 -10.26 22.16 -6.23
C ILE A 238 -11.05 20.88 -5.94
N ASN A 239 -11.00 19.92 -6.87
CA ASN A 239 -11.78 18.67 -6.78
C ASN A 239 -10.91 17.40 -6.81
N ILE A 240 -9.61 17.55 -6.59
CA ILE A 240 -8.61 16.49 -6.60
C ILE A 240 -7.83 16.54 -5.30
N GLY A 241 -7.54 15.37 -4.74
CA GLY A 241 -6.74 15.23 -3.52
C GLY A 241 -7.46 15.70 -2.25
N ILE A 242 -6.79 15.61 -1.12
CA ILE A 242 -7.27 16.15 0.15
C ILE A 242 -7.48 17.68 0.10
N GLU A 243 -6.80 18.39 -0.81
CA GLU A 243 -6.93 19.85 -0.97
C GLU A 243 -8.34 20.29 -1.38
N ASN A 244 -9.18 19.37 -1.87
CA ASN A 244 -10.62 19.56 -2.03
C ASN A 244 -11.31 20.05 -0.73
N LEU A 245 -10.74 19.76 0.44
CA LEU A 245 -11.29 20.21 1.73
C LEU A 245 -10.88 21.64 2.11
N ILE A 246 -9.95 22.26 1.37
CA ILE A 246 -9.59 23.67 1.59
C ILE A 246 -10.70 24.58 1.07
N THR A 247 -10.94 25.68 1.78
CA THR A 247 -12.05 26.60 1.52
C THR A 247 -11.85 27.41 0.24
N SER A 248 -12.95 27.74 -0.43
CA SER A 248 -12.95 28.58 -1.63
C SER A 248 -12.31 29.95 -1.40
N GLU A 249 -12.49 30.49 -0.20
CA GLU A 249 -11.93 31.78 0.22
C GLU A 249 -10.40 31.73 0.23
N LEU A 250 -9.83 30.71 0.88
CA LEU A 250 -8.38 30.55 0.97
C LEU A 250 -7.75 30.25 -0.39
N ILE A 251 -8.39 29.41 -1.21
CA ILE A 251 -7.88 29.13 -2.58
C ILE A 251 -7.88 30.42 -3.42
N SER A 252 -8.94 31.23 -3.34
CA SER A 252 -9.00 32.50 -4.08
C SER A 252 -7.92 33.50 -3.62
N GLN A 253 -7.60 33.51 -2.32
CA GLN A 253 -6.49 34.30 -1.78
C GLN A 253 -5.13 33.78 -2.29
N LEU A 254 -4.94 32.47 -2.33
CA LEU A 254 -3.71 31.85 -2.83
C LEU A 254 -3.51 32.13 -4.31
N GLU A 255 -4.55 32.08 -5.13
CA GLU A 255 -4.47 32.46 -6.55
C GLU A 255 -3.96 33.88 -6.77
N THR A 256 -4.33 34.80 -5.87
CA THR A 256 -3.91 36.20 -5.97
C THR A 256 -2.49 36.42 -5.42
N SER A 257 -2.16 35.77 -4.30
CA SER A 257 -0.91 36.02 -3.58
C SER A 257 0.25 35.11 -4.01
N HIS A 258 -0.05 33.89 -4.42
CA HIS A 258 0.89 32.83 -4.80
C HIS A 258 0.36 32.09 -6.04
N PRO A 259 0.20 32.78 -7.18
CA PRO A 259 -0.40 32.21 -8.39
C PRO A 259 0.28 30.92 -8.88
N GLN A 260 1.56 30.72 -8.56
CA GLN A 260 2.30 29.50 -8.91
C GLN A 260 1.74 28.22 -8.26
N PHE A 261 0.98 28.33 -7.15
CA PHE A 261 0.43 27.16 -6.47
C PHE A 261 -0.77 26.54 -7.19
N ILE A 262 -1.49 27.31 -7.99
CA ILE A 262 -2.78 26.90 -8.57
C ILE A 262 -2.73 27.00 -10.10
N ASP A 263 -2.85 25.85 -10.75
CA ASP A 263 -3.00 25.77 -12.19
C ASP A 263 -4.48 25.99 -12.57
N LEU A 264 -4.72 26.93 -13.49
CA LEU A 264 -6.04 27.17 -14.08
C LEU A 264 -6.10 26.54 -15.47
N THR A 265 -7.03 25.61 -15.66
CA THR A 265 -7.41 25.14 -17.00
C THR A 265 -8.70 25.82 -17.41
N GLU A 266 -8.66 26.63 -18.48
CA GLU A 266 -9.86 27.26 -19.04
C GLU A 266 -10.82 26.24 -19.66
N VAL A 267 -12.06 26.66 -19.92
CA VAL A 267 -13.02 25.84 -20.65
C VAL A 267 -12.44 25.49 -22.02
N THR A 268 -12.41 24.20 -22.35
CA THR A 268 -11.95 23.75 -23.67
C THR A 268 -13.06 22.99 -24.38
N THR A 269 -13.25 23.28 -25.67
CA THR A 269 -14.20 22.57 -26.51
C THR A 269 -13.43 21.69 -27.49
N LYS A 270 -13.71 20.38 -27.49
CA LYS A 270 -13.10 19.43 -28.44
C LYS A 270 -14.20 18.72 -29.23
N ARG A 271 -13.96 18.48 -30.52
CA ARG A 271 -14.87 17.68 -31.35
C ARG A 271 -14.40 16.22 -31.35
N VAL A 272 -15.19 15.33 -30.77
CA VAL A 272 -14.92 13.87 -30.72
C VAL A 272 -16.01 13.15 -31.50
N ARG A 273 -15.63 12.45 -32.57
CA ARG A 273 -16.57 11.73 -33.46
C ARG A 273 -17.74 12.60 -33.95
N GLY A 274 -17.46 13.87 -34.26
CA GLY A 274 -18.45 14.83 -34.75
C GLY A 274 -19.30 15.50 -33.66
N GLN A 275 -19.20 15.09 -32.40
CA GLN A 275 -19.88 15.74 -31.27
C GLN A 275 -18.95 16.74 -30.56
N GLU A 276 -19.49 17.89 -30.19
CA GLU A 276 -18.77 18.85 -29.35
C GLU A 276 -18.82 18.40 -27.88
N VAL A 277 -17.64 18.19 -27.32
CA VAL A 277 -17.41 17.83 -25.92
C VAL A 277 -16.78 19.05 -25.25
N ILE A 278 -17.53 19.64 -24.32
CA ILE A 278 -17.08 20.78 -23.53
C ILE A 278 -16.45 20.24 -22.24
N THR A 279 -15.19 20.56 -22.00
CA THR A 279 -14.51 20.33 -20.72
C THR A 279 -14.62 21.62 -19.90
N PRO A 280 -15.26 21.59 -18.72
CA PRO A 280 -15.41 22.78 -17.90
C PRO A 280 -14.06 23.28 -17.39
N ALA A 281 -14.01 24.56 -17.01
CA ALA A 281 -12.84 25.11 -16.36
C ALA A 281 -12.59 24.37 -15.04
N LYS A 282 -11.32 24.12 -14.73
CA LYS A 282 -10.90 23.45 -13.49
C LYS A 282 -9.67 24.12 -12.91
N LYS A 283 -9.58 24.07 -11.58
CA LYS A 283 -8.43 24.52 -10.81
C LYS A 283 -7.81 23.31 -10.13
N THR A 284 -6.49 23.21 -10.21
CA THR A 284 -5.73 22.12 -9.60
C THR A 284 -4.51 22.68 -8.89
N VAL A 285 -4.11 22.06 -7.79
CA VAL A 285 -2.81 22.38 -7.18
C VAL A 285 -1.72 21.97 -8.16
N ASN A 286 -0.79 22.88 -8.42
CA ASN A 286 0.36 22.59 -9.26
C ASN A 286 1.21 21.49 -8.62
N LYS A 287 1.54 20.45 -9.39
CA LYS A 287 2.20 19.24 -8.87
C LYS A 287 3.57 19.53 -8.25
N ASP A 288 4.34 20.44 -8.84
CA ASP A 288 5.69 20.76 -8.38
C ASP A 288 5.67 21.74 -7.19
N GLU A 289 4.54 22.40 -6.96
CA GLU A 289 4.35 23.36 -5.87
C GLU A 289 3.48 22.82 -4.72
N LYS A 290 2.98 21.57 -4.79
CA LYS A 290 2.16 20.95 -3.73
C LYS A 290 2.78 21.09 -2.34
N GLY A 291 4.09 20.82 -2.22
CA GLY A 291 4.80 20.95 -0.95
C GLY A 291 4.88 22.39 -0.44
N ASN A 292 5.13 23.36 -1.33
CA ASN A 292 5.20 24.78 -0.99
C ASN A 292 3.84 25.32 -0.55
N MET A 293 2.77 24.96 -1.27
CA MET A 293 1.40 25.28 -0.89
C MET A 293 1.04 24.69 0.47
N CYS A 294 1.32 23.40 0.68
CA CYS A 294 1.04 22.72 1.96
C CYS A 294 1.79 23.39 3.13
N ASN A 295 3.09 23.70 2.97
CA ASN A 295 3.89 24.44 3.95
C ASN A 295 3.23 25.79 4.29
N TRP A 296 2.86 26.55 3.26
CA TRP A 296 2.29 27.87 3.44
C TRP A 296 0.94 27.83 4.15
N ILE A 297 0.04 26.94 3.73
CA ILE A 297 -1.28 26.78 4.35
C ILE A 297 -1.12 26.36 5.81
N CYS A 298 -0.27 25.37 6.10
CA CYS A 298 -0.06 24.90 7.48
C CYS A 298 0.48 26.00 8.41
N ALA A 299 1.22 26.98 7.87
CA ALA A 299 1.77 28.08 8.64
C ALA A 299 0.80 29.27 8.82
N ASN A 300 -0.10 29.52 7.86
CA ASN A 300 -0.86 30.77 7.80
C ASN A 300 -2.37 30.62 7.93
N ALA A 301 -2.91 29.43 7.67
CA ALA A 301 -4.36 29.20 7.66
C ALA A 301 -4.95 29.11 9.07
N THR A 302 -6.24 29.42 9.15
CA THR A 302 -7.04 29.47 10.37
C THR A 302 -7.93 28.24 10.52
N ALA A 303 -8.61 28.11 11.66
CA ALA A 303 -9.55 27.00 11.87
C ALA A 303 -10.72 27.00 10.87
N ASP A 304 -11.15 28.16 10.40
CA ASP A 304 -12.24 28.24 9.41
C ASP A 304 -11.80 27.69 8.04
N ASP A 305 -10.54 27.90 7.66
CA ASP A 305 -9.96 27.39 6.42
C ASP A 305 -9.86 25.86 6.37
N PHE A 306 -9.90 25.22 7.54
CA PHE A 306 -9.89 23.77 7.71
C PHE A 306 -11.27 23.20 8.06
N ARG A 307 -12.35 23.99 8.07
CA ARG A 307 -13.68 23.56 8.55
C ARG A 307 -14.17 22.25 7.91
N SER A 308 -13.93 22.04 6.62
CA SER A 308 -14.36 20.82 5.90
C SER A 308 -13.55 19.56 6.25
N PHE A 309 -12.40 19.71 6.92
CA PHE A 309 -11.65 18.56 7.46
C PHE A 309 -12.37 17.87 8.61
N SER A 310 -13.43 18.45 9.17
CA SER A 310 -14.31 17.75 10.10
C SER A 310 -14.78 16.41 9.54
N SER A 311 -15.06 16.34 8.24
CA SER A 311 -15.49 15.12 7.56
C SER A 311 -14.47 13.98 7.63
N VAL A 312 -13.16 14.29 7.61
CA VAL A 312 -12.10 13.29 7.77
C VAL A 312 -12.08 12.76 9.21
N PHE A 313 -12.22 13.66 10.18
CA PHE A 313 -12.29 13.28 11.58
C PHE A 313 -13.55 12.47 11.90
N ASP A 314 -14.69 12.83 11.32
CA ASP A 314 -15.94 12.07 11.44
C ASP A 314 -15.74 10.64 10.91
N ILE A 315 -15.12 10.47 9.74
CA ILE A 315 -14.77 9.15 9.20
C ILE A 315 -13.90 8.35 10.17
N ILE A 316 -12.83 8.97 10.69
CA ILE A 316 -11.89 8.31 11.63
C ILE A 316 -12.62 7.90 12.91
N GLU A 317 -13.40 8.80 13.48
CA GLU A 317 -14.15 8.57 14.72
C GLU A 317 -15.18 7.45 14.54
N GLU A 318 -15.94 7.49 13.45
CA GLU A 318 -16.96 6.48 13.16
C GLU A 318 -16.40 5.09 12.88
N THR A 319 -15.26 5.02 12.21
CA THR A 319 -14.67 3.74 11.80
C THR A 319 -13.78 3.13 12.89
N LEU A 320 -12.99 3.95 13.59
CA LEU A 320 -11.92 3.47 14.46
C LEU A 320 -12.20 3.69 15.96
N LEU A 321 -12.93 4.74 16.33
CA LEU A 321 -13.02 5.17 17.74
C LEU A 321 -14.41 4.96 18.38
N ARG A 322 -15.48 4.82 17.60
CA ARG A 322 -16.78 4.36 18.11
C ARG A 322 -16.70 2.86 18.46
N GLN A 323 -16.98 2.56 19.73
CA GLN A 323 -17.14 1.20 20.28
C GLN A 323 -18.51 0.63 19.92
#